data_AF-A0A662WA08-F1
#
_entry.id   AF-A0A662WA08-F1
#
_cell.length_a   1.000
_cell.length_b   1.000
_cell.length_c   1.000
_cell.angle_alpha   90.00
_cell.angle_beta   90.00
_cell.angle_gamma   90.00
#
_symmetry.space_group_name_H-M   'P 1'
#
loop_
_entity.id
_entity.type
_entity.pdbx_description
1 polymer ?
#
loop_
_entity_poly.entity_id
_entity_poly.type
_entity_poly.pdbx_seq_one_letter_code
_entity_poly.pdbx_strand_id
1 'polypeptide(L)'
;MKGAVGRICGEASPTDFSFVVFDPKEVRRTDYVKVWNDVDGWVVAQVVDIRATSEASNSDILQGRDVEKELYIAKAIVIGKRDEKGMLKVPKTPFVPGENVFKAEEELVIDVLGLEKDGVYLGLLEDSNIRVNLDTNTLVQKHCCILAKTGSGKSYTAGVIIEELIERGVPLFIIDPHGEYATLKEPNRNEDEVGMMQTFGIQPKGYSNVMIYVPPNSPFIDKADGILKLDGLNLTAEEIVELAGITNSTSQALLYQAIKNLKSRNYTIEDIIKEVESIKHNAKWALLGHLEKIVEAGLFDANPTPVNVLLQKGKAVVLDMRGIPPEHQDLIVSRVCHQLFELRKREEVPPGMIVIEEAHNFIPERGMGKAVSTPVLRTIASEGRKFGLGLLVISQRPARIDKNVISQCNTQIILRVTNPNDINAIKKGVEGLTAEMVDEIKRLPAGTAIVVSPELERPVIVNVRVRKSMHGGAAVSVVKEKTKKKREKSGFLTGRKSDKRKERGEKGMEEKKEKRGLLRKMFG
;
A
#
# COMPACT_ATOMS: atom_id res chain seq x y z
N MET A 1 17.08 2.00 40.08
CA MET A 1 17.66 1.07 39.08
C MET A 1 16.65 0.08 38.51
N LYS A 2 15.58 -0.34 39.22
CA LYS A 2 14.57 -1.23 38.63
C LYS A 2 14.02 -0.66 37.31
N GLY A 3 14.14 -1.43 36.23
CA GLY A 3 13.57 -1.12 34.91
C GLY A 3 14.46 -0.31 33.95
N ALA A 4 15.63 0.17 34.39
CA ALA A 4 16.57 0.82 33.46
C ALA A 4 17.27 -0.24 32.59
N VAL A 5 17.36 0.04 31.29
CA VAL A 5 18.04 -0.83 30.31
C VAL A 5 19.46 -0.38 29.99
N GLY A 6 19.85 0.81 30.47
CA GLY A 6 21.20 1.33 30.30
C GLY A 6 21.42 2.69 30.95
N ARG A 7 22.59 3.28 30.68
CA ARG A 7 22.99 4.62 31.15
C ARG A 7 23.76 5.39 30.10
N ILE A 8 23.45 6.69 29.96
CA ILE A 8 24.16 7.57 29.02
C ILE A 8 25.66 7.55 29.33
N CYS A 9 26.47 7.43 28.28
CA CYS A 9 27.92 7.45 28.35
C CYS A 9 28.51 8.31 27.22
N GLY A 10 29.68 8.88 27.46
CA GLY A 10 30.35 9.75 26.49
C GLY A 10 29.61 11.07 26.29
N GLU A 11 29.76 11.63 25.09
CA GLU A 11 29.09 12.88 24.70
C GLU A 11 27.61 12.62 24.40
N ALA A 12 26.76 13.53 24.87
CA ALA A 12 25.34 13.54 24.59
C ALA A 12 24.93 14.94 24.10
N SER A 13 24.10 14.98 23.07
CA SER A 13 23.58 16.18 22.44
C SER A 13 22.06 16.24 22.60
N PRO A 14 21.40 17.36 22.26
CA PRO A 14 19.94 17.39 22.24
C PRO A 14 19.32 16.46 21.19
N THR A 15 20.09 16.01 20.19
CA THR A 15 19.61 15.22 19.04
C THR A 15 20.00 13.75 19.10
N ASP A 16 21.01 13.38 19.87
CA ASP A 16 21.47 12.01 19.99
C ASP A 16 22.31 11.79 21.24
N PHE A 17 22.40 10.54 21.68
CA PHE A 17 23.28 10.14 22.78
C PHE A 17 23.72 8.69 22.62
N SER A 18 24.84 8.36 23.26
CA SER A 18 25.28 6.98 23.42
C SER A 18 25.00 6.50 24.84
N PHE A 19 24.72 5.21 25.00
CA PHE A 19 24.50 4.64 26.33
C PHE A 19 25.04 3.22 26.43
N VAL A 20 25.55 2.86 27.60
CA VAL A 20 25.93 1.49 27.92
C VAL A 20 24.65 0.69 28.15
N VAL A 21 24.48 -0.40 27.42
CA VAL A 21 23.37 -1.34 27.55
C VAL A 21 23.70 -2.33 28.66
N PHE A 22 22.79 -2.51 29.61
CA PHE A 22 23.00 -3.41 30.75
C PHE A 22 22.80 -4.89 30.40
N ASP A 23 21.79 -5.19 29.60
CA ASP A 23 21.56 -6.53 29.04
C ASP A 23 21.31 -6.40 27.52
N PRO A 24 22.22 -6.91 26.66
CA PRO A 24 22.04 -6.84 25.21
C PRO A 24 20.83 -7.63 24.70
N LYS A 25 20.19 -8.46 25.54
CA LYS A 25 18.92 -9.13 25.19
C LYS A 25 17.70 -8.22 25.33
N GLU A 26 17.82 -7.16 26.13
CA GLU A 26 16.73 -6.24 26.39
C GLU A 26 16.64 -5.12 25.36
N VAL A 27 17.75 -4.67 24.78
CA VAL A 27 17.76 -3.56 23.82
C VAL A 27 18.20 -4.04 22.45
N ARG A 28 17.39 -3.74 21.43
CA ARG A 28 17.70 -4.02 20.03
C ARG A 28 17.82 -2.74 19.23
N ARG A 29 18.46 -2.84 18.07
CA ARG A 29 18.32 -1.80 17.03
C ARG A 29 16.83 -1.66 16.70
N THR A 30 16.40 -0.44 16.39
CA THR A 30 15.01 0.02 16.16
C THR A 30 14.13 0.16 17.40
N ASP A 31 14.54 -0.36 18.57
CA ASP A 31 13.82 -0.17 19.83
C ASP A 31 13.67 1.30 20.20
N TYR A 32 12.54 1.61 20.83
CA TYR A 32 12.26 2.91 21.40
C TYR A 32 12.63 2.94 22.89
N VAL A 33 13.43 3.93 23.25
CA VAL A 33 13.86 4.18 24.62
C VAL A 33 13.38 5.56 25.05
N LYS A 34 13.30 5.77 26.35
CA LYS A 34 13.08 7.09 26.95
C LYS A 34 14.17 7.42 27.94
N VAL A 35 14.45 8.70 28.03
CA VAL A 35 15.45 9.25 28.96
C VAL A 35 14.95 10.57 29.52
N TRP A 36 15.37 10.88 30.74
CA TRP A 36 15.05 12.13 31.39
C TRP A 36 15.95 13.26 30.89
N ASN A 37 15.35 14.41 30.59
CA ASN A 37 16.02 15.68 30.36
C ASN A 37 15.59 16.65 31.46
N ASP A 38 16.52 17.38 32.07
CA ASP A 38 16.24 18.25 33.23
C ASP A 38 15.26 19.39 32.94
N VAL A 39 15.19 19.83 31.68
CA VAL A 39 14.28 20.89 31.23
C VAL A 39 13.02 20.30 30.64
N ASP A 40 13.17 19.24 29.83
CA ASP A 40 12.10 18.72 29.00
C ASP A 40 11.36 17.51 29.61
N GLY A 41 11.85 16.92 30.69
CA GLY A 41 11.27 15.71 31.29
C GLY A 41 11.54 14.47 30.44
N TRP A 42 10.57 13.56 30.33
CA TRP A 42 10.73 12.33 29.55
C TRP A 42 10.74 12.61 28.05
N VAL A 43 11.80 12.14 27.38
CA VAL A 43 12.00 12.29 25.95
C VAL A 43 12.20 10.92 25.32
N VAL A 44 11.58 10.67 24.16
CA VAL A 44 11.74 9.43 23.40
C VAL A 44 12.89 9.56 22.42
N ALA A 45 13.67 8.49 22.32
CA ALA A 45 14.70 8.29 21.32
C ALA A 45 14.59 6.89 20.72
N GLN A 46 15.13 6.69 19.52
CA GLN A 46 15.20 5.39 18.87
C GLN A 46 16.64 4.91 18.80
N VAL A 47 16.86 3.64 19.14
CA VAL A 47 18.17 2.99 19.03
C VAL A 47 18.47 2.72 17.55
N VAL A 48 19.54 3.33 17.03
CA VAL A 48 19.91 3.24 15.62
C VAL A 48 21.08 2.29 15.36
N ASP A 49 21.92 2.05 16.37
CA ASP A 49 23.09 1.18 16.29
C ASP A 49 23.41 0.60 17.67
N ILE A 50 23.98 -0.61 17.71
CA ILE A 50 24.47 -1.26 18.93
C ILE A 50 25.79 -1.94 18.60
N ARG A 51 26.84 -1.64 19.36
CA ARG A 51 28.20 -2.17 19.17
C ARG A 51 28.66 -2.89 20.42
N ALA A 52 29.23 -4.08 20.23
CA ALA A 52 29.99 -4.76 21.27
C ALA A 52 31.46 -4.32 21.18
N THR A 53 32.04 -4.01 22.33
CA THR A 53 33.45 -3.63 22.48
C THR A 53 34.06 -4.42 23.63
N SER A 54 35.36 -4.70 23.53
CA SER A 54 36.13 -5.40 24.55
C SER A 54 37.48 -4.74 24.72
N GLU A 55 38.03 -4.77 25.94
CA GLU A 55 39.40 -4.30 26.21
C GLU A 55 40.49 -5.27 25.71
N ALA A 56 40.12 -6.44 25.18
CA ALA A 56 41.07 -7.42 24.66
C ALA A 56 41.76 -6.94 23.38
N SER A 57 43.10 -7.10 23.31
CA SER A 57 43.85 -6.80 22.10
C SER A 57 43.53 -7.81 20.99
N ASN A 58 43.63 -7.41 19.72
CA ASN A 58 43.46 -8.34 18.58
C ASN A 58 44.38 -9.58 18.68
N SER A 59 45.55 -9.44 19.32
CA SER A 59 46.48 -10.53 19.61
C SER A 59 46.00 -11.50 20.69
N ASP A 60 45.29 -11.05 21.71
CA ASP A 60 44.74 -11.92 22.78
C ASP A 60 43.57 -12.77 22.26
N ILE A 61 42.73 -12.19 21.40
CA ILE A 61 41.61 -12.87 20.75
C ILE A 61 42.12 -13.98 19.80
N LEU A 62 43.18 -13.70 19.02
CA LEU A 62 43.82 -14.68 18.14
C LEU A 62 44.45 -15.86 18.90
N GLN A 63 44.83 -15.67 20.16
CA GLN A 63 45.39 -16.71 21.02
C GLN A 63 44.33 -17.51 21.80
N GLY A 64 43.04 -17.26 21.55
CA GLY A 64 41.94 -18.01 22.19
C GLY A 64 41.77 -17.70 23.68
N ARG A 65 42.23 -16.52 24.15
CA ARG A 65 41.95 -16.06 25.51
C ARG A 65 40.52 -15.53 25.60
N ASP A 66 39.80 -15.89 26.66
CA ASP A 66 38.45 -15.40 26.91
C ASP A 66 38.45 -13.88 27.13
N VAL A 67 37.45 -13.21 26.55
CA VAL A 67 37.23 -11.78 26.71
C VAL A 67 36.63 -11.54 28.10
N GLU A 68 37.40 -10.93 29.03
CA GLU A 68 36.99 -10.81 30.44
C GLU A 68 35.77 -9.90 30.68
N LYS A 69 35.56 -8.87 29.85
CA LYS A 69 34.40 -7.98 29.93
C LYS A 69 34.00 -7.46 28.55
N GLU A 70 32.80 -7.83 28.11
CA GLU A 70 32.15 -7.23 26.94
C GLU A 70 31.32 -6.04 27.38
N LEU A 71 31.48 -4.91 26.69
CA LEU A 71 30.69 -3.71 26.87
C LEU A 71 29.85 -3.46 25.62
N TYR A 72 28.55 -3.27 25.81
CA TYR A 72 27.62 -3.00 24.72
C TYR A 72 27.24 -1.52 24.74
N ILE A 73 27.56 -0.79 23.66
CA ILE A 73 27.25 0.64 23.51
C ILE A 73 26.19 0.78 22.44
N ALA A 74 25.04 1.33 22.80
CA ALA A 74 23.99 1.69 21.87
C ALA A 74 24.05 3.18 21.55
N LYS A 75 23.79 3.53 20.29
CA LYS A 75 23.54 4.91 19.86
C LYS A 75 22.04 5.11 19.66
N ALA A 76 21.49 6.15 20.27
CA ALA A 76 20.10 6.54 20.11
C ALA A 76 19.98 7.94 19.48
N ILE A 77 19.05 8.08 18.52
CA ILE A 77 18.66 9.37 17.95
C ILE A 77 17.38 9.83 18.61
N VAL A 78 17.37 11.06 19.10
CA VAL A 78 16.27 11.68 19.81
C VAL A 78 15.16 12.02 18.83
N ILE A 79 13.94 11.59 19.15
CA ILE A 79 12.73 11.97 18.40
C ILE A 79 12.12 13.20 19.05
N GLY A 80 11.97 13.18 20.38
CA GLY A 80 11.43 14.29 21.15
C GLY A 80 10.34 13.86 22.12
N LYS A 81 9.50 14.83 22.49
CA LYS A 81 8.29 14.66 23.28
C LYS A 81 7.17 15.51 22.66
N ARG A 82 5.91 15.17 22.87
CA ARG A 82 4.82 16.13 22.59
C ARG A 82 4.61 17.06 23.78
N ASP A 83 4.33 18.32 23.49
CA ASP A 83 3.86 19.26 24.51
C ASP A 83 2.34 19.16 24.71
N GLU A 84 1.81 19.96 25.64
CA GLU A 84 0.37 20.01 25.95
C GLU A 84 -0.51 20.40 24.75
N LYS A 85 0.07 21.00 23.70
CA LYS A 85 -0.63 21.36 22.46
C LYS A 85 -0.52 20.26 21.40
N GLY A 86 0.10 19.13 21.72
CA GLY A 86 0.32 18.02 20.81
C GLY A 86 1.40 18.31 19.77
N MET A 87 2.27 19.31 19.96
CA MET A 87 3.36 19.59 19.02
C MET A 87 4.61 18.80 19.42
N LEU A 88 5.25 18.11 18.48
CA LEU A 88 6.55 17.48 18.73
C LEU A 88 7.62 18.54 19.01
N LYS A 89 8.33 18.36 20.12
CA LYS A 89 9.48 19.18 20.51
C LYS A 89 10.70 18.30 20.71
N VAL A 90 11.75 18.64 19.96
CA VAL A 90 13.09 18.15 20.23
C VAL A 90 13.69 18.99 21.36
N PRO A 91 14.36 18.38 22.36
CA PRO A 91 15.05 19.11 23.39
C PRO A 91 16.05 20.12 22.83
N LYS A 92 16.27 21.21 23.56
CA LYS A 92 17.29 22.22 23.23
C LYS A 92 18.54 22.13 24.11
N THR A 93 18.44 21.35 25.19
CA THR A 93 19.54 21.10 26.13
C THR A 93 20.07 19.68 25.93
N PRO A 94 21.38 19.46 26.13
CA PRO A 94 21.95 18.12 26.06
C PRO A 94 21.44 17.25 27.22
N PHE A 95 21.51 15.93 27.04
CA PHE A 95 21.27 14.99 28.13
C PHE A 95 22.52 14.86 29.02
N VAL A 96 22.30 14.50 30.28
CA VAL A 96 23.37 14.38 31.27
C VAL A 96 24.02 12.99 31.19
N PRO A 97 25.35 12.88 31.00
CA PRO A 97 26.04 11.59 31.11
C PRO A 97 25.82 10.92 32.47
N GLY A 98 25.56 9.62 32.46
CA GLY A 98 25.20 8.84 33.64
C GLY A 98 23.70 8.72 33.89
N GLU A 99 22.85 9.49 33.20
CA GLU A 99 21.40 9.40 33.33
C GLU A 99 20.88 8.01 32.87
N ASN A 100 19.82 7.51 33.53
CA ASN A 100 19.29 6.19 33.22
C ASN A 100 18.42 6.21 31.97
N VAL A 101 18.60 5.19 31.12
CA VAL A 101 17.81 4.95 29.93
C VAL A 101 16.83 3.82 30.20
N PHE A 102 15.57 4.00 29.81
CA PHE A 102 14.48 3.03 30.01
C PHE A 102 13.87 2.65 28.66
N LYS A 103 13.17 1.51 28.57
CA LYS A 103 12.28 1.29 27.42
C LYS A 103 11.15 2.31 27.43
N ALA A 104 10.80 2.83 26.27
CA ALA A 104 9.63 3.69 26.12
C ALA A 104 8.35 2.85 26.22
N GLU A 105 7.33 3.36 26.91
CA GLU A 105 6.00 2.77 26.89
C GLU A 105 5.35 2.94 25.51
N GLU A 106 4.53 1.96 25.10
CA GLU A 106 3.86 1.99 23.80
C GLU A 106 3.02 3.26 23.59
N GLU A 107 2.31 3.73 24.62
CA GLU A 107 1.51 4.96 24.53
C GLU A 107 2.36 6.19 24.22
N LEU A 108 3.54 6.28 24.82
CA LEU A 108 4.46 7.40 24.59
C LEU A 108 5.06 7.34 23.18
N VAL A 109 5.33 6.13 22.67
CA VAL A 109 5.82 5.94 21.29
C VAL A 109 4.73 6.28 20.28
N ILE A 110 3.49 5.83 20.49
CA ILE A 110 2.33 6.18 19.65
C ILE A 110 2.19 7.70 19.57
N ASP A 111 2.19 8.36 20.73
CA ASP A 111 2.05 9.81 20.82
C ASP A 111 3.20 10.51 20.08
N VAL A 112 4.46 10.22 20.43
CA VAL A 112 5.63 10.90 19.82
C VAL A 112 5.76 10.63 18.32
N LEU A 113 5.37 9.45 17.82
CA LEU A 113 5.38 9.18 16.38
C LEU A 113 4.22 9.84 15.62
N GLY A 114 3.18 10.32 16.33
CA GLY A 114 1.96 10.85 15.70
C GLY A 114 1.08 9.75 15.12
N LEU A 115 1.08 8.58 15.76
CA LEU A 115 0.19 7.48 15.42
C LEU A 115 -1.18 7.67 16.08
N GLU A 116 -2.24 7.33 15.36
CA GLU A 116 -3.58 7.40 15.92
C GLU A 116 -3.86 6.22 16.87
N LYS A 117 -4.66 6.47 17.90
CA LYS A 117 -5.18 5.37 18.74
C LYS A 117 -6.33 4.64 18.05
N ASP A 118 -7.15 5.37 17.30
CA ASP A 118 -8.26 4.85 16.51
C ASP A 118 -8.20 5.42 15.09
N GLY A 119 -7.85 4.58 14.12
CA GLY A 119 -7.68 4.99 12.73
C GLY A 119 -7.66 3.80 11.76
N VAL A 120 -7.21 4.03 10.53
CA VAL A 120 -7.02 2.96 9.55
C VAL A 120 -5.88 2.07 10.02
N TYR A 121 -6.21 0.88 10.55
CA TYR A 121 -5.22 -0.06 11.09
C TYR A 121 -4.48 -0.81 9.97
N LEU A 122 -3.24 -0.40 9.72
CA LEU A 122 -2.43 -0.95 8.64
C LEU A 122 -1.66 -2.21 9.06
N GLY A 123 -1.22 -2.28 10.31
CA GLY A 123 -0.36 -3.36 10.79
C GLY A 123 0.45 -2.98 12.02
N LEU A 124 1.52 -3.72 12.28
CA LEU A 124 2.39 -3.50 13.44
C LEU A 124 3.63 -2.73 13.03
N LEU A 125 4.05 -1.76 13.85
CA LEU A 125 5.34 -1.10 13.71
C LEU A 125 6.46 -2.14 13.82
N GLU A 126 7.45 -2.06 12.93
CA GLU A 126 8.54 -3.04 12.83
C GLU A 126 9.16 -3.38 14.19
N ASP A 127 9.41 -4.66 14.42
CA ASP A 127 9.98 -5.22 15.65
C ASP A 127 9.24 -4.86 16.96
N SER A 128 7.99 -4.42 16.88
CA SER A 128 7.17 -4.05 18.04
C SER A 128 5.75 -4.64 17.96
N ASN A 129 4.99 -4.50 19.05
CA ASN A 129 3.55 -4.80 19.09
C ASN A 129 2.67 -3.55 18.93
N ILE A 130 3.28 -2.40 18.59
CA ILE A 130 2.56 -1.14 18.46
C ILE A 130 1.76 -1.15 17.17
N ARG A 131 0.45 -0.87 17.28
CA ARG A 131 -0.43 -0.75 16.12
C ARG A 131 -0.16 0.56 15.39
N VAL A 132 0.02 0.47 14.08
CA VAL A 132 0.11 1.63 13.20
C VAL A 132 -1.29 1.91 12.66
N ASN A 133 -1.96 2.87 13.30
CA ASN A 133 -3.22 3.41 12.80
C ASN A 133 -2.96 4.78 12.17
N LEU A 134 -3.50 5.00 10.98
CA LEU A 134 -3.40 6.26 10.25
C LEU A 134 -4.71 7.05 10.39
N ASP A 135 -4.63 8.37 10.38
CA ASP A 135 -5.83 9.21 10.40
C ASP A 135 -6.69 8.98 9.15
N THR A 136 -7.98 8.72 9.39
CA THR A 136 -8.93 8.39 8.31
C THR A 136 -9.20 9.61 7.43
N ASN A 137 -9.31 10.81 8.03
CA ASN A 137 -9.64 12.01 7.28
C ASN A 137 -8.49 12.43 6.38
N THR A 138 -7.25 12.37 6.86
CA THR A 138 -6.09 12.64 6.04
C THR A 138 -5.93 11.62 4.93
N LEU A 139 -6.05 10.32 5.24
CA LEU A 139 -5.92 9.27 4.22
C LEU A 139 -6.93 9.47 3.09
N VAL A 140 -8.19 9.78 3.43
CA VAL A 140 -9.24 10.03 2.43
C VAL A 140 -9.05 11.40 1.76
N GLN A 141 -9.03 12.50 2.51
CA GLN A 141 -9.15 13.85 1.94
C GLN A 141 -7.85 14.41 1.36
N LYS A 142 -6.68 13.95 1.81
CA LYS A 142 -5.37 14.44 1.34
C LYS A 142 -4.69 13.45 0.39
N HIS A 143 -5.47 12.54 -0.18
CA HIS A 143 -5.02 11.49 -1.10
C HIS A 143 -3.98 10.54 -0.50
N CYS A 144 -3.93 9.33 -1.05
CA CYS A 144 -3.00 8.29 -0.64
C CYS A 144 -2.43 7.61 -1.88
N CYS A 145 -1.17 7.19 -1.82
CA CYS A 145 -0.61 6.32 -2.85
C CYS A 145 0.04 5.06 -2.25
N ILE A 146 -0.08 3.95 -2.99
CA ILE A 146 0.60 2.69 -2.69
C ILE A 146 1.54 2.39 -3.86
N LEU A 147 2.84 2.41 -3.55
CA LEU A 147 3.92 2.30 -4.51
C LEU A 147 4.73 1.03 -4.22
N ALA A 148 4.88 0.16 -5.20
CA ALA A 148 5.50 -1.16 -5.01
C ALA A 148 6.18 -1.65 -6.30
N LYS A 149 6.93 -2.75 -6.24
CA LYS A 149 7.14 -3.61 -7.42
C LYS A 149 6.11 -4.76 -7.44
N THR A 150 6.01 -5.46 -8.56
CA THR A 150 5.19 -6.68 -8.67
C THR A 150 5.55 -7.72 -7.61
N GLY A 151 4.54 -8.31 -6.97
CA GLY A 151 4.71 -9.35 -5.96
C GLY A 151 5.12 -8.86 -4.56
N SER A 152 5.22 -7.55 -4.32
CA SER A 152 5.55 -7.02 -2.99
C SER A 152 4.36 -6.94 -2.02
N GLY A 153 3.13 -7.17 -2.50
CA GLY A 153 1.90 -7.06 -1.70
C GLY A 153 1.06 -5.81 -1.95
N LYS A 154 1.24 -5.13 -3.09
CA LYS A 154 0.55 -3.88 -3.46
C LYS A 154 -0.98 -3.93 -3.26
N SER A 155 -1.67 -4.79 -3.99
CA SER A 155 -3.14 -4.97 -3.91
C SER A 155 -3.59 -5.60 -2.59
N TYR A 156 -2.69 -6.32 -1.92
CA TYR A 156 -2.94 -6.87 -0.60
C TYR A 156 -3.03 -5.75 0.44
N THR A 157 -2.05 -4.84 0.46
CA THR A 157 -2.04 -3.63 1.29
C THR A 157 -3.19 -2.69 0.94
N ALA A 158 -3.52 -2.52 -0.34
CA ALA A 158 -4.71 -1.79 -0.74
C ALA A 158 -5.99 -2.40 -0.17
N GLY A 159 -6.12 -3.73 -0.24
CA GLY A 159 -7.20 -4.47 0.40
C GLY A 159 -7.30 -4.22 1.89
N VAL A 160 -6.18 -4.21 2.62
CA VAL A 160 -6.15 -3.86 4.06
C VAL A 160 -6.74 -2.47 4.32
N ILE A 161 -6.34 -1.46 3.54
CA ILE A 161 -6.88 -0.09 3.69
C ILE A 161 -8.36 -0.04 3.36
N ILE A 162 -8.77 -0.67 2.25
CA ILE A 162 -10.17 -0.72 1.81
C ILE A 162 -11.06 -1.37 2.89
N GLU A 163 -10.60 -2.45 3.51
CA GLU A 163 -11.30 -3.10 4.64
C GLU A 163 -11.58 -2.12 5.78
N GLU A 164 -10.55 -1.39 6.23
CA GLU A 164 -10.69 -0.42 7.33
C GLU A 164 -11.61 0.75 6.95
N LEU A 165 -11.53 1.23 5.70
CA LEU A 165 -12.40 2.30 5.21
C LEU A 165 -13.87 1.84 5.11
N ILE A 166 -14.12 0.60 4.67
CA ILE A 166 -15.46 0.00 4.66
C ILE A 166 -16.03 -0.09 6.08
N GLU A 167 -15.24 -0.53 7.05
CA GLU A 167 -15.67 -0.65 8.45
C GLU A 167 -15.99 0.71 9.08
N ARG A 168 -15.34 1.78 8.62
CA ARG A 168 -15.61 3.16 9.01
C ARG A 168 -16.74 3.82 8.21
N GLY A 169 -17.38 3.08 7.29
CA GLY A 169 -18.50 3.55 6.50
C GLY A 169 -18.14 4.59 5.44
N VAL A 170 -16.85 4.68 5.07
CA VAL A 170 -16.38 5.59 4.02
C VAL A 170 -16.91 5.12 2.67
N PRO A 171 -17.58 5.98 1.89
CA PRO A 171 -17.97 5.68 0.51
C PRO A 171 -16.74 5.43 -0.36
N LEU A 172 -16.71 4.29 -1.05
CA LEU A 172 -15.62 3.94 -1.95
C LEU A 172 -16.12 3.67 -3.36
N PHE A 173 -15.39 4.19 -4.35
CA PHE A 173 -15.50 3.78 -5.74
C PHE A 173 -14.16 3.18 -6.18
N ILE A 174 -14.11 1.88 -6.43
CA ILE A 174 -12.90 1.12 -6.68
C ILE A 174 -12.84 0.73 -8.16
N ILE A 175 -11.86 1.26 -8.87
CA ILE A 175 -11.60 0.98 -10.28
C ILE A 175 -10.64 -0.20 -10.35
N ASP A 176 -11.13 -1.34 -10.83
CA ASP A 176 -10.45 -2.62 -10.75
C ASP A 176 -10.27 -3.25 -12.15
N PRO A 177 -9.16 -2.94 -12.87
CA PRO A 177 -8.90 -3.47 -14.20
C PRO A 177 -8.56 -4.97 -14.19
N HIS A 178 -8.27 -5.55 -13.03
CA HIS A 178 -7.78 -6.93 -12.88
C HIS A 178 -8.68 -7.81 -11.99
N GLY A 179 -9.74 -7.26 -11.43
CA GLY A 179 -10.80 -7.97 -10.70
C GLY A 179 -10.33 -8.62 -9.40
N GLU A 180 -9.41 -7.96 -8.69
CA GLU A 180 -8.83 -8.43 -7.44
C GLU A 180 -9.75 -8.14 -6.22
N TYR A 181 -10.63 -7.15 -6.32
CA TYR A 181 -11.41 -6.60 -5.20
C TYR A 181 -12.82 -7.19 -5.07
N ALA A 182 -13.34 -7.90 -6.07
CA ALA A 182 -14.62 -8.62 -5.98
C ALA A 182 -14.68 -9.59 -4.77
N THR A 183 -13.52 -10.12 -4.37
CA THR A 183 -13.37 -11.05 -3.25
C THR A 183 -13.52 -10.43 -1.86
N LEU A 184 -13.63 -9.09 -1.75
CA LEU A 184 -13.93 -8.40 -0.48
C LEU A 184 -15.23 -8.91 0.19
N LYS A 185 -16.19 -9.41 -0.61
CA LYS A 185 -17.43 -10.01 -0.08
C LYS A 185 -17.20 -11.26 0.77
N GLU A 186 -16.07 -11.94 0.59
CA GLU A 186 -15.80 -13.23 1.19
C GLU A 186 -14.85 -13.11 2.39
N PRO A 187 -15.13 -13.77 3.53
CA PRO A 187 -14.21 -13.82 4.66
C PRO A 187 -12.95 -14.61 4.29
N ASN A 188 -11.79 -14.21 4.82
CA ASN A 188 -10.54 -14.90 4.56
C ASN A 188 -10.57 -16.36 5.08
N ARG A 189 -10.19 -17.31 4.23
CA ARG A 189 -10.19 -18.76 4.49
C ARG A 189 -8.79 -19.38 4.38
N ASN A 190 -7.76 -18.59 4.13
CA ASN A 190 -6.38 -19.08 4.08
C ASN A 190 -5.91 -19.45 5.50
N GLU A 191 -5.68 -20.73 5.77
CA GLU A 191 -5.33 -21.24 7.10
C GLU A 191 -4.08 -20.58 7.70
N ASP A 192 -3.05 -20.32 6.89
CA ASP A 192 -1.81 -19.69 7.35
C ASP A 192 -2.06 -18.24 7.75
N GLU A 193 -2.86 -17.50 6.97
CA GLU A 193 -3.21 -16.11 7.28
C GLU A 193 -4.15 -16.02 8.49
N VAL A 194 -5.14 -16.90 8.57
CA VAL A 194 -6.05 -17.00 9.73
C VAL A 194 -5.26 -17.25 11.02
N GLY A 195 -4.23 -18.09 10.97
CA GLY A 195 -3.32 -18.29 12.10
C GLY A 195 -2.56 -17.02 12.51
N MET A 196 -2.23 -16.15 11.56
CA MET A 196 -1.55 -14.87 11.83
C MET A 196 -2.49 -13.77 12.35
N MET A 197 -3.80 -13.89 12.17
CA MET A 197 -4.76 -12.86 12.59
C MET A 197 -4.74 -12.58 14.09
N GLN A 198 -4.40 -13.57 14.92
CA GLN A 198 -4.27 -13.39 16.36
C GLN A 198 -3.18 -12.36 16.71
N THR A 199 -2.06 -12.37 15.98
CA THR A 199 -0.96 -11.41 16.16
C THR A 199 -1.42 -9.97 15.91
N PHE A 200 -2.31 -9.77 14.95
CA PHE A 200 -2.86 -8.46 14.61
C PHE A 200 -4.13 -8.12 15.41
N GLY A 201 -4.68 -9.07 16.17
CA GLY A 201 -5.95 -8.91 16.89
C GLY A 201 -7.14 -8.64 15.96
N ILE A 202 -7.23 -9.37 14.85
CA ILE A 202 -8.32 -9.28 13.86
C ILE A 202 -8.98 -10.66 13.66
N GLN A 203 -10.06 -10.71 12.89
CA GLN A 203 -10.79 -11.94 12.56
C GLN A 203 -11.24 -11.94 11.08
N PRO A 204 -11.48 -13.11 10.47
CA PRO A 204 -11.98 -13.18 9.10
C PRO A 204 -13.34 -12.49 8.96
N LYS A 205 -13.51 -11.72 7.88
CA LYS A 205 -14.72 -10.96 7.61
C LYS A 205 -14.89 -10.68 6.12
N GLY A 206 -16.10 -10.94 5.63
CA GLY A 206 -16.57 -10.51 4.31
C GLY A 206 -17.48 -9.29 4.44
N TYR A 207 -17.54 -8.48 3.40
CA TYR A 207 -18.28 -7.21 3.41
C TYR A 207 -19.46 -7.26 2.44
N SER A 208 -20.67 -7.43 2.99
CA SER A 208 -21.92 -7.53 2.20
C SER A 208 -22.35 -6.21 1.55
N ASN A 209 -21.79 -5.08 2.01
CA ASN A 209 -22.01 -3.75 1.46
C ASN A 209 -21.07 -3.38 0.30
N VAL A 210 -20.28 -4.36 -0.18
CA VAL A 210 -19.54 -4.25 -1.42
C VAL A 210 -20.48 -4.55 -2.59
N MET A 211 -20.54 -3.65 -3.58
CA MET A 211 -21.33 -3.83 -4.81
C MET A 211 -20.37 -3.97 -6.00
N ILE A 212 -20.61 -4.92 -6.89
CA ILE A 212 -19.80 -5.18 -8.07
C ILE A 212 -20.56 -4.70 -9.30
N TYR A 213 -20.01 -3.70 -9.98
CA TYR A 213 -20.48 -3.26 -11.29
C TYR A 213 -19.50 -3.71 -12.35
N VAL A 214 -20.01 -4.04 -13.52
CA VAL A 214 -19.19 -4.36 -14.71
C VAL A 214 -19.64 -3.54 -15.91
N PRO A 215 -18.75 -3.22 -16.85
CA PRO A 215 -19.17 -2.66 -18.13
C PRO A 215 -19.97 -3.68 -18.97
N PRO A 216 -20.75 -3.21 -19.96
CA PRO A 216 -21.36 -4.04 -20.99
C PRO A 216 -20.34 -4.98 -21.63
N ASN A 217 -20.81 -6.17 -22.03
CA ASN A 217 -19.97 -7.22 -22.64
C ASN A 217 -18.84 -7.78 -21.74
N SER A 218 -18.82 -7.45 -20.44
CA SER A 218 -17.92 -8.10 -19.49
C SER A 218 -18.18 -9.61 -19.44
N PRO A 219 -17.14 -10.46 -19.47
CA PRO A 219 -17.28 -11.91 -19.30
C PRO A 219 -17.70 -12.31 -17.88
N PHE A 220 -17.82 -11.35 -16.96
CA PHE A 220 -18.20 -11.58 -15.56
C PHE A 220 -19.59 -11.04 -15.20
N ILE A 221 -20.43 -10.72 -16.20
CA ILE A 221 -21.75 -10.12 -16.02
C ILE A 221 -22.68 -10.90 -15.09
N ASP A 222 -22.63 -12.24 -15.14
CA ASP A 222 -23.47 -13.12 -14.31
C ASP A 222 -23.15 -13.05 -12.80
N LYS A 223 -21.98 -12.51 -12.45
CA LYS A 223 -21.51 -12.36 -11.06
C LYS A 223 -21.60 -10.92 -10.56
N ALA A 224 -22.04 -9.99 -11.41
CA ALA A 224 -22.14 -8.58 -11.09
C ALA A 224 -23.48 -8.26 -10.41
N ASP A 225 -23.47 -7.28 -9.53
CA ASP A 225 -24.70 -6.71 -8.95
C ASP A 225 -25.34 -5.66 -9.89
N GLY A 226 -24.58 -5.16 -10.88
CA GLY A 226 -25.07 -4.18 -11.84
C GLY A 226 -24.20 -4.03 -13.09
N ILE A 227 -24.78 -3.49 -14.14
CA ILE A 227 -24.09 -3.13 -15.39
C ILE A 227 -23.91 -1.61 -15.41
N LEU A 228 -22.70 -1.14 -15.66
CA LEU A 228 -22.36 0.27 -15.78
C LEU A 228 -22.49 0.74 -17.23
N LYS A 229 -23.57 1.45 -17.54
CA LYS A 229 -23.78 2.08 -18.85
C LYS A 229 -23.50 3.58 -18.76
N LEU A 230 -22.78 4.12 -19.73
CA LEU A 230 -22.41 5.54 -19.79
C LEU A 230 -23.42 6.35 -20.61
N ASP A 231 -23.48 7.67 -20.37
CA ASP A 231 -24.10 8.56 -21.34
C ASP A 231 -23.23 8.69 -22.58
N GLY A 232 -23.86 8.58 -23.75
CA GLY A 232 -23.22 8.79 -25.06
C GLY A 232 -23.30 10.23 -25.55
N LEU A 233 -23.68 11.18 -24.70
CA LEU A 233 -23.94 12.55 -25.13
C LEU A 233 -22.63 13.34 -25.25
N ASN A 234 -22.55 14.13 -26.32
CA ASN A 234 -21.54 15.16 -26.56
C ASN A 234 -20.10 14.65 -26.42
N LEU A 235 -19.82 13.43 -26.90
CA LEU A 235 -18.46 12.91 -27.00
C LEU A 235 -17.55 13.86 -27.78
N THR A 236 -16.39 14.13 -27.20
CA THR A 236 -15.36 14.96 -27.83
C THR A 236 -14.64 14.18 -28.93
N ALA A 237 -14.05 14.90 -29.88
CA ALA A 237 -13.24 14.28 -30.92
C ALA A 237 -12.08 13.47 -30.33
N GLU A 238 -11.47 13.98 -29.24
CA GLU A 238 -10.35 13.32 -28.57
C GLU A 238 -10.76 12.00 -27.91
N GLU A 239 -11.92 11.95 -27.24
CA GLU A 239 -12.48 10.72 -26.68
C GLU A 239 -12.75 9.68 -27.78
N ILE A 240 -13.37 10.08 -28.88
CA ILE A 240 -13.68 9.18 -30.00
C ILE A 240 -12.41 8.68 -30.70
N VAL A 241 -11.43 9.55 -30.90
CA VAL A 241 -10.14 9.18 -31.50
C VAL A 241 -9.43 8.13 -30.67
N GLU A 242 -9.42 8.29 -29.35
CA GLU A 242 -8.80 7.33 -28.44
C GLU A 242 -9.58 5.99 -28.45
N LEU A 243 -10.91 6.05 -28.30
CA LEU A 243 -11.79 4.86 -28.26
C LEU A 243 -11.71 4.00 -29.51
N ALA A 244 -11.72 4.62 -30.69
CA ALA A 244 -11.68 3.90 -31.95
C ALA A 244 -10.26 3.63 -32.47
N GLY A 245 -9.23 4.07 -31.75
CA GLY A 245 -7.83 3.94 -32.17
C GLY A 245 -7.54 4.63 -33.50
N ILE A 246 -8.12 5.82 -33.73
CA ILE A 246 -8.02 6.53 -35.00
C ILE A 246 -6.66 7.22 -35.13
N THR A 247 -5.76 6.65 -35.91
CA THR A 247 -4.41 7.22 -36.12
C THR A 247 -4.30 8.11 -37.36
N ASN A 248 -5.22 7.96 -38.32
CA ASN A 248 -5.17 8.69 -39.59
C ASN A 248 -5.71 10.13 -39.45
N SER A 249 -4.85 11.13 -39.73
CA SER A 249 -5.17 12.56 -39.68
C SER A 249 -6.38 12.96 -40.53
N THR A 250 -6.63 12.30 -41.66
CA THR A 250 -7.81 12.57 -42.50
C THR A 250 -9.09 12.14 -41.79
N SER A 251 -9.10 10.98 -41.14
CA SER A 251 -10.27 10.51 -40.37
C SER A 251 -10.52 11.41 -39.16
N GLN A 252 -9.45 11.85 -38.50
CA GLN A 252 -9.54 12.83 -37.42
C GLN A 252 -10.15 14.14 -37.92
N ALA A 253 -9.67 14.71 -39.03
CA ALA A 253 -10.19 15.95 -39.59
C ALA A 253 -11.68 15.86 -39.95
N LEU A 254 -12.12 14.75 -40.54
CA LEU A 254 -13.53 14.49 -40.84
C LEU A 254 -14.38 14.41 -39.57
N LEU A 255 -13.88 13.73 -38.53
CA LEU A 255 -14.54 13.67 -37.24
C LEU A 255 -14.68 15.04 -36.58
N TYR A 256 -13.61 15.84 -36.60
CA TYR A 256 -13.64 17.23 -36.09
C TYR A 256 -14.67 18.08 -36.85
N GLN A 257 -14.75 17.92 -38.17
CA GLN A 257 -15.75 18.60 -39.00
C GLN A 257 -17.17 18.18 -38.61
N ALA A 258 -17.44 16.88 -38.52
CA ALA A 258 -18.75 16.36 -38.16
C ALA A 258 -19.20 16.84 -36.78
N ILE A 259 -18.34 16.73 -35.77
CA ILE A 259 -18.63 17.22 -34.41
C ILE A 259 -18.86 18.73 -34.42
N LYS A 260 -18.06 19.51 -35.15
CA LYS A 260 -18.24 20.97 -35.25
C LYS A 260 -19.62 21.35 -35.80
N ASN A 261 -20.15 20.60 -36.76
CA ASN A 261 -21.48 20.84 -37.33
C ASN A 261 -22.60 20.50 -36.32
N LEU A 262 -22.36 19.55 -35.42
CA LEU A 262 -23.33 19.11 -34.41
C LEU A 262 -23.30 19.91 -33.11
N LYS A 263 -22.22 20.64 -32.82
CA LYS A 263 -21.99 21.37 -31.55
C LYS A 263 -23.11 22.32 -31.09
N SER A 264 -24.01 22.74 -31.98
CA SER A 264 -25.13 23.62 -31.63
C SER A 264 -26.27 22.90 -30.89
N ARG A 265 -26.25 21.57 -30.84
CA ARG A 265 -27.24 20.74 -30.13
C ARG A 265 -26.55 19.59 -29.40
N ASN A 266 -27.30 18.90 -28.54
CA ASN A 266 -26.84 17.63 -28.00
C ASN A 266 -26.77 16.59 -29.11
N TYR A 267 -25.71 15.79 -29.15
CA TYR A 267 -25.50 14.76 -30.16
C TYR A 267 -24.97 13.46 -29.55
N THR A 268 -25.25 12.37 -30.25
CA THR A 268 -24.80 11.00 -29.95
C THR A 268 -23.78 10.52 -30.99
N ILE A 269 -23.20 9.33 -30.83
CA ILE A 269 -22.34 8.72 -31.85
C ILE A 269 -23.14 8.47 -33.13
N GLU A 270 -24.40 8.08 -33.01
CA GLU A 270 -25.30 7.84 -34.13
C GLU A 270 -25.57 9.13 -34.92
N ASP A 271 -25.65 10.29 -34.26
CA ASP A 271 -25.71 11.59 -34.94
C ASP A 271 -24.41 11.89 -35.70
N ILE A 272 -23.25 11.58 -35.11
CA ILE A 272 -21.94 11.76 -35.76
C ILE A 272 -21.84 10.86 -37.00
N ILE A 273 -22.27 9.59 -36.90
CA ILE A 273 -22.31 8.65 -38.02
C ILE A 273 -23.12 9.24 -39.17
N LYS A 274 -24.34 9.72 -38.91
CA LYS A 274 -25.20 10.36 -39.94
C LYS A 274 -24.54 11.58 -40.57
N GLU A 275 -23.88 12.42 -39.76
CA GLU A 275 -23.17 13.59 -40.26
C GLU A 275 -22.00 13.18 -41.15
N VAL A 276 -21.21 12.18 -40.75
CA VAL A 276 -20.07 11.65 -41.53
C VAL A 276 -20.53 10.99 -42.84
N GLU A 277 -21.65 10.26 -42.84
CA GLU A 277 -22.26 9.68 -44.04
C GLU A 277 -22.57 10.74 -45.10
N SER A 278 -22.99 11.94 -44.68
CA SER A 278 -23.30 13.05 -45.58
C SER A 278 -22.06 13.67 -46.25
N ILE A 279 -20.86 13.46 -45.69
CA ILE A 279 -19.63 14.05 -46.21
C ILE A 279 -19.25 13.42 -47.57
N LYS A 280 -18.89 14.26 -48.54
CA LYS A 280 -18.42 13.84 -49.87
C LYS A 280 -16.90 13.60 -49.88
N HIS A 281 -16.44 12.60 -49.12
CA HIS A 281 -15.02 12.24 -49.05
C HIS A 281 -14.82 10.72 -48.92
N ASN A 282 -13.93 10.12 -49.73
CA ASN A 282 -13.73 8.65 -49.76
C ASN A 282 -13.22 8.07 -48.44
N ALA A 283 -12.42 8.84 -47.68
CA ALA A 283 -11.92 8.41 -46.38
C ALA A 283 -13.00 8.30 -45.28
N LYS A 284 -14.25 8.70 -45.54
CA LYS A 284 -15.34 8.60 -44.56
C LYS A 284 -15.64 7.16 -44.15
N TRP A 285 -15.47 6.20 -45.07
CA TRP A 285 -15.78 4.79 -44.82
C TRP A 285 -14.89 4.19 -43.72
N ALA A 286 -13.62 4.61 -43.66
CA ALA A 286 -12.73 4.22 -42.57
C ALA A 286 -13.24 4.77 -41.23
N LEU A 287 -13.61 6.06 -41.19
CA LEU A 287 -14.18 6.68 -39.99
C LEU A 287 -15.50 6.03 -39.56
N LEU A 288 -16.39 5.71 -40.50
CA LEU A 288 -17.65 5.03 -40.19
C LEU A 288 -17.41 3.67 -39.53
N GLY A 289 -16.53 2.84 -40.09
CA GLY A 289 -16.19 1.55 -39.49
C GLY A 289 -15.52 1.68 -38.11
N HIS A 290 -14.84 2.80 -37.83
CA HIS A 290 -14.34 3.13 -36.50
C HIS A 290 -15.46 3.51 -35.52
N LEU A 291 -16.42 4.33 -35.96
CA LEU A 291 -17.56 4.76 -35.14
C LEU A 291 -18.53 3.60 -34.84
N GLU A 292 -18.79 2.75 -35.83
CA GLU A 292 -19.63 1.54 -35.69
C GLU A 292 -19.10 0.61 -34.60
N LYS A 293 -17.77 0.40 -34.54
CA LYS A 293 -17.14 -0.39 -33.47
C LYS A 293 -17.41 0.16 -32.07
N ILE A 294 -17.47 1.49 -31.92
CA ILE A 294 -17.80 2.10 -30.63
C ILE A 294 -19.26 1.81 -30.25
N VAL A 295 -20.17 1.87 -31.22
CA VAL A 295 -21.59 1.52 -31.00
C VAL A 295 -21.72 0.03 -30.64
N GLU A 296 -21.03 -0.85 -31.35
CA GLU A 296 -21.00 -2.29 -31.09
C GLU A 296 -20.45 -2.64 -29.70
N ALA A 297 -19.54 -1.83 -29.16
CA ALA A 297 -19.03 -2.01 -27.81
C ALA A 297 -20.12 -1.88 -26.72
N GLY A 298 -21.24 -1.22 -27.04
CA GLY A 298 -22.42 -1.16 -26.18
C GLY A 298 -22.24 -0.38 -24.88
N LEU A 299 -21.18 0.43 -24.77
CA LEU A 299 -20.85 1.21 -23.56
C LEU A 299 -21.89 2.30 -23.24
N PHE A 300 -22.53 2.84 -24.28
CA PHE A 300 -23.41 4.00 -24.18
C PHE A 300 -24.87 3.59 -24.27
N ASP A 301 -25.73 4.22 -23.46
CA ASP A 301 -27.17 3.96 -23.45
C ASP A 301 -27.95 5.27 -23.27
N ALA A 302 -29.17 5.33 -23.83
CA ALA A 302 -30.08 6.44 -23.64
C ALA A 302 -30.57 6.55 -22.18
N ASN A 303 -30.56 5.43 -21.46
CA ASN A 303 -30.81 5.33 -20.03
C ASN A 303 -29.51 4.92 -19.31
N PRO A 304 -28.55 5.84 -19.16
CA PRO A 304 -27.27 5.54 -18.53
C PRO A 304 -27.45 5.22 -17.04
N THR A 305 -26.49 4.49 -16.48
CA THR A 305 -26.45 4.22 -15.05
C THR A 305 -26.20 5.54 -14.31
N PRO A 306 -27.07 5.96 -13.36
CA PRO A 306 -26.84 7.19 -12.61
C PRO A 306 -25.54 7.11 -11.82
N VAL A 307 -24.58 8.00 -12.08
CA VAL A 307 -23.23 7.91 -11.51
C VAL A 307 -23.21 8.08 -9.98
N ASN A 308 -24.21 8.73 -9.40
CA ASN A 308 -24.36 8.83 -7.94
C ASN A 308 -24.51 7.47 -7.24
N VAL A 309 -24.89 6.40 -7.95
CA VAL A 309 -24.93 5.05 -7.37
C VAL A 309 -23.56 4.46 -7.11
N LEU A 310 -22.52 4.98 -7.76
CA LEU A 310 -21.15 4.49 -7.67
C LEU A 310 -20.41 5.00 -6.42
N LEU A 311 -20.96 6.02 -5.74
CA LEU A 311 -20.39 6.55 -4.50
C LEU A 311 -21.50 6.85 -3.49
N GLN A 312 -21.75 5.90 -2.58
CA GLN A 312 -22.86 5.96 -1.62
C GLN A 312 -22.40 5.74 -0.19
N LYS A 313 -23.10 6.35 0.78
CA LYS A 313 -22.81 6.22 2.21
C LYS A 313 -22.80 4.75 2.65
N GLY A 314 -21.71 4.33 3.28
CA GLY A 314 -21.57 2.97 3.80
C GLY A 314 -21.47 1.87 2.73
N LYS A 315 -21.22 2.21 1.46
CA LYS A 315 -21.01 1.22 0.38
C LYS A 315 -19.63 1.37 -0.24
N ALA A 316 -19.10 0.24 -0.69
CA ALA A 316 -17.94 0.19 -1.56
C ALA A 316 -18.35 -0.38 -2.91
N VAL A 317 -18.26 0.41 -3.97
CA VAL A 317 -18.60 -0.02 -5.33
C VAL A 317 -17.33 -0.38 -6.05
N VAL A 318 -17.18 -1.64 -6.45
CA VAL A 318 -16.09 -2.15 -7.28
C VAL A 318 -16.56 -2.15 -8.73
N LEU A 319 -15.86 -1.42 -9.59
CA LEU A 319 -15.98 -1.51 -11.03
C LEU A 319 -14.96 -2.52 -11.56
N ASP A 320 -15.41 -3.75 -11.77
CA ASP A 320 -14.60 -4.83 -12.34
C ASP A 320 -14.58 -4.70 -13.86
N MET A 321 -13.41 -4.36 -14.40
CA MET A 321 -13.20 -4.16 -15.84
C MET A 321 -12.35 -5.27 -16.47
N ARG A 322 -12.24 -6.43 -15.83
CA ARG A 322 -11.52 -7.57 -16.44
C ARG A 322 -12.11 -7.92 -17.79
N GLY A 323 -11.23 -8.09 -18.77
CA GLY A 323 -11.61 -8.43 -20.15
C GLY A 323 -12.11 -7.23 -20.97
N ILE A 324 -12.20 -6.04 -20.39
CA ILE A 324 -12.55 -4.81 -21.12
C ILE A 324 -11.28 -4.20 -21.74
N PRO A 325 -11.31 -3.76 -23.02
CA PRO A 325 -10.14 -3.17 -23.68
C PRO A 325 -9.62 -1.90 -22.95
N PRO A 326 -8.30 -1.66 -22.90
CA PRO A 326 -7.72 -0.54 -22.16
C PRO A 326 -8.28 0.84 -22.52
N GLU A 327 -8.52 1.10 -23.80
CA GLU A 327 -9.09 2.36 -24.29
C GLU A 327 -10.54 2.58 -23.82
N HIS A 328 -11.30 1.49 -23.62
CA HIS A 328 -12.64 1.53 -23.06
C HIS A 328 -12.59 1.77 -21.54
N GLN A 329 -11.66 1.12 -20.84
CA GLN A 329 -11.43 1.35 -19.41
C GLN A 329 -11.10 2.81 -19.14
N ASP A 330 -10.16 3.39 -19.90
CA ASP A 330 -9.74 4.78 -19.72
C ASP A 330 -10.88 5.78 -19.94
N LEU A 331 -11.71 5.57 -20.96
CA LEU A 331 -12.91 6.39 -21.15
C LEU A 331 -13.87 6.28 -19.96
N ILE A 332 -14.18 5.05 -19.52
CA ILE A 332 -15.09 4.83 -18.39
C ILE A 332 -14.59 5.59 -17.17
N VAL A 333 -13.29 5.46 -16.85
CA VAL A 333 -12.67 6.20 -15.75
C VAL A 333 -12.79 7.70 -15.93
N SER A 334 -12.52 8.22 -17.13
CA SER A 334 -12.61 9.66 -17.42
C SER A 334 -14.02 10.20 -17.18
N ARG A 335 -15.03 9.58 -17.79
CA ARG A 335 -16.44 10.00 -17.71
C ARG A 335 -16.99 9.89 -16.29
N VAL A 336 -16.78 8.74 -15.64
CA VAL A 336 -17.30 8.49 -14.28
C VAL A 336 -16.65 9.43 -13.28
N CYS A 337 -15.32 9.56 -13.29
CA CYS A 337 -14.62 10.45 -12.35
C CYS A 337 -15.02 11.91 -12.56
N HIS A 338 -15.21 12.35 -13.80
CA HIS A 338 -15.67 13.71 -14.10
C HIS A 338 -17.05 13.97 -13.52
N GLN A 339 -18.00 13.07 -13.75
CA GLN A 339 -19.35 13.21 -13.23
C GLN A 339 -19.41 13.10 -11.71
N LEU A 340 -18.69 12.14 -11.10
CA LEU A 340 -18.58 12.05 -9.65
C LEU A 340 -18.04 13.34 -9.03
N PHE A 341 -17.03 13.94 -9.65
CA PHE A 341 -16.45 15.17 -9.15
C PHE A 341 -17.43 16.35 -9.26
N GLU A 342 -18.15 16.49 -10.37
CA GLU A 342 -19.18 17.52 -10.53
C GLU A 342 -20.36 17.35 -9.57
N LEU A 343 -20.85 16.12 -9.39
CA LEU A 343 -21.87 15.80 -8.39
C LEU A 343 -21.36 16.12 -6.98
N ARG A 344 -20.08 15.87 -6.69
CA ARG A 344 -19.50 16.15 -5.38
C ARG A 344 -19.40 17.65 -5.12
N LYS A 345 -19.04 18.46 -6.11
CA LYS A 345 -19.04 19.94 -6.01
C LYS A 345 -20.42 20.50 -5.66
N ARG A 346 -21.47 19.82 -6.08
CA ARG A 346 -22.89 20.16 -5.82
C ARG A 346 -23.46 19.47 -4.58
N GLU A 347 -22.65 18.70 -3.87
CA GLU A 347 -23.05 17.93 -2.70
C GLU A 347 -24.12 16.85 -2.94
N GLU A 348 -24.26 16.40 -4.19
CA GLU A 348 -25.21 15.36 -4.59
C GLU A 348 -24.69 13.93 -4.32
N VAL A 349 -23.39 13.79 -4.07
CA VAL A 349 -22.75 12.56 -3.57
C VAL A 349 -21.99 12.85 -2.27
N PRO A 350 -21.88 11.86 -1.35
CA PRO A 350 -21.17 12.03 -0.09
C PRO A 350 -19.65 12.18 -0.32
N PRO A 351 -18.92 12.77 0.65
CA PRO A 351 -17.46 12.66 0.70
C PRO A 351 -17.03 11.20 0.70
N GLY A 352 -15.93 10.88 0.04
CA GLY A 352 -15.50 9.50 -0.16
C GLY A 352 -14.16 9.42 -0.86
N MET A 353 -13.79 8.21 -1.28
CA MET A 353 -12.51 7.94 -1.92
C MET A 353 -12.68 7.15 -3.21
N ILE A 354 -12.00 7.61 -4.27
CA ILE A 354 -11.84 6.83 -5.50
C ILE A 354 -10.54 6.05 -5.40
N VAL A 355 -10.60 4.73 -5.56
CA VAL A 355 -9.44 3.84 -5.56
C VAL A 355 -9.11 3.47 -7.00
N ILE A 356 -7.86 3.67 -7.40
CA ILE A 356 -7.40 3.47 -8.78
C ILE A 356 -6.29 2.43 -8.77
N GLU A 357 -6.65 1.18 -9.08
CA GLU A 357 -5.70 0.10 -9.29
C GLU A 357 -5.02 0.26 -10.65
N GLU A 358 -3.72 -0.06 -10.72
CA GLU A 358 -2.86 0.21 -11.89
C GLU A 358 -2.96 1.63 -12.46
N ALA A 359 -2.91 2.62 -11.57
CA ALA A 359 -3.14 4.02 -11.92
C ALA A 359 -2.25 4.57 -13.05
N HIS A 360 -1.12 3.94 -13.34
CA HIS A 360 -0.25 4.31 -14.47
C HIS A 360 -0.90 4.11 -15.85
N ASN A 361 -2.00 3.35 -15.94
CA ASN A 361 -2.80 3.22 -17.16
C ASN A 361 -3.74 4.42 -17.39
N PHE A 362 -4.15 5.10 -16.31
CA PHE A 362 -5.15 6.18 -16.34
C PHE A 362 -4.52 7.57 -16.18
N ILE A 363 -3.39 7.65 -15.48
CA ILE A 363 -2.67 8.90 -15.20
C ILE A 363 -1.18 8.78 -15.60
N PRO A 364 -0.86 8.41 -16.86
CA PRO A 364 0.52 8.32 -17.29
C PRO A 364 1.25 9.67 -17.17
N GLU A 365 2.53 9.59 -16.80
CA GLU A 365 3.45 10.73 -16.88
C GLU A 365 3.61 11.20 -18.33
N ARG A 366 3.87 12.50 -18.52
CA ARG A 366 4.01 13.09 -19.85
C ARG A 366 5.10 12.38 -20.64
N GLY A 367 4.75 11.93 -21.86
CA GLY A 367 5.67 11.20 -22.74
C GLY A 367 5.81 9.70 -22.45
N MET A 368 5.13 9.15 -21.43
CA MET A 368 5.12 7.71 -21.13
C MET A 368 3.80 7.00 -21.46
N GLY A 369 2.83 7.76 -21.95
CA GLY A 369 1.51 7.32 -22.37
C GLY A 369 0.60 8.53 -22.60
N LYS A 370 -0.58 8.26 -23.14
CA LYS A 370 -1.68 9.21 -23.23
C LYS A 370 -2.92 8.50 -22.68
N ALA A 371 -3.70 9.22 -21.88
CA ALA A 371 -4.96 8.72 -21.34
C ALA A 371 -5.94 9.89 -21.24
N VAL A 372 -7.18 9.69 -21.66
CA VAL A 372 -8.26 10.68 -21.61
C VAL A 372 -8.70 10.97 -20.18
N SER A 373 -8.47 10.07 -19.23
CA SER A 373 -8.77 10.29 -17.80
C SER A 373 -7.74 11.15 -17.06
N THR A 374 -6.55 11.38 -17.63
CA THR A 374 -5.49 12.14 -16.94
C THR A 374 -5.92 13.55 -16.50
N PRO A 375 -6.60 14.38 -17.33
CA PRO A 375 -6.98 15.73 -16.94
C PRO A 375 -7.91 15.76 -15.72
N VAL A 376 -8.94 14.90 -15.70
CA VAL A 376 -9.89 14.86 -14.58
C VAL A 376 -9.23 14.34 -13.31
N LEU A 377 -8.41 13.29 -13.41
CA LEU A 377 -7.73 12.71 -12.26
C LEU A 377 -6.69 13.67 -11.66
N ARG A 378 -5.98 14.45 -12.48
CA ARG A 378 -5.13 15.56 -12.01
C ARG A 378 -5.97 16.62 -11.28
N THR A 379 -7.13 16.98 -11.82
CA THR A 379 -8.02 17.97 -11.22
C THR A 379 -8.53 17.49 -9.85
N ILE A 380 -8.92 16.22 -9.74
CA ILE A 380 -9.33 15.63 -8.45
C ILE A 380 -8.14 15.59 -7.48
N ALA A 381 -6.92 15.27 -7.92
CA ALA A 381 -5.74 15.31 -7.06
C ALA A 381 -5.40 16.73 -6.55
N SER A 382 -5.67 17.78 -7.33
CA SER A 382 -5.39 19.16 -6.93
C SER A 382 -6.51 19.83 -6.14
N GLU A 383 -7.77 19.48 -6.42
CA GLU A 383 -8.94 20.17 -5.88
C GLU A 383 -9.85 19.29 -5.02
N GLY A 384 -9.76 17.97 -5.17
CA GLY A 384 -10.63 16.98 -4.51
C GLY A 384 -10.68 17.14 -3.00
N ARG A 385 -9.55 17.50 -2.37
CA ARG A 385 -9.47 17.83 -0.94
C ARG A 385 -10.50 18.88 -0.50
N LYS A 386 -10.72 19.94 -1.28
CA LYS A 386 -11.69 21.01 -0.95
C LYS A 386 -13.12 20.49 -0.89
N PHE A 387 -13.39 19.44 -1.65
CA PHE A 387 -14.72 18.84 -1.77
C PHE A 387 -14.82 17.52 -1.00
N GLY A 388 -13.77 17.04 -0.33
CA GLY A 388 -13.79 15.75 0.37
C GLY A 388 -13.88 14.53 -0.57
N LEU A 389 -13.33 14.64 -1.79
CA LEU A 389 -13.15 13.52 -2.71
C LEU A 389 -11.68 13.12 -2.79
N GLY A 390 -11.36 12.01 -2.17
CA GLY A 390 -10.02 11.43 -2.11
C GLY A 390 -9.64 10.57 -3.30
N LEU A 391 -8.34 10.35 -3.46
CA LEU A 391 -7.77 9.38 -4.40
C LEU A 391 -6.87 8.42 -3.64
N LEU A 392 -7.05 7.11 -3.86
CA LEU A 392 -6.07 6.08 -3.51
C LEU A 392 -5.42 5.58 -4.80
N VAL A 393 -4.20 6.02 -5.06
CA VAL A 393 -3.46 5.77 -6.30
C VAL A 393 -2.55 4.56 -6.10
N ILE A 394 -2.79 3.47 -6.83
CA ILE A 394 -2.06 2.22 -6.64
C ILE A 394 -1.31 1.85 -7.92
N SER A 395 0.01 1.64 -7.83
CA SER A 395 0.80 1.29 -9.02
C SER A 395 2.12 0.59 -8.69
N GLN A 396 2.53 -0.33 -9.58
CA GLN A 396 3.87 -0.92 -9.54
C GLN A 396 4.97 -0.12 -10.25
N ARG A 397 4.60 0.96 -10.94
CA ARG A 397 5.53 1.77 -11.73
C ARG A 397 5.37 3.24 -11.35
N PRO A 398 5.86 3.66 -10.17
CA PRO A 398 5.81 5.05 -9.73
C PRO A 398 6.32 6.03 -10.78
N ALA A 399 7.40 5.69 -11.50
CA ALA A 399 7.96 6.57 -12.51
C ALA A 399 7.01 6.82 -13.70
N ARG A 400 6.04 5.92 -13.96
CA ARG A 400 5.08 6.05 -15.06
C ARG A 400 3.82 6.84 -14.70
N ILE A 401 3.63 7.20 -13.44
CA ILE A 401 2.47 8.01 -13.01
C ILE A 401 2.85 9.48 -13.06
N ASP A 402 1.89 10.34 -13.41
CA ASP A 402 2.07 11.78 -13.33
C ASP A 402 2.58 12.24 -11.95
N LYS A 403 3.75 12.88 -11.97
CA LYS A 403 4.43 13.36 -10.76
C LYS A 403 3.61 14.36 -9.95
N ASN A 404 2.73 15.14 -10.58
CA ASN A 404 1.89 16.10 -9.88
C ASN A 404 0.78 15.39 -9.10
N VAL A 405 0.34 14.20 -9.55
CA VAL A 405 -0.61 13.40 -8.77
C VAL A 405 0.10 12.74 -7.58
N ILE A 406 1.30 12.18 -7.79
CA ILE A 406 2.08 11.59 -6.69
C ILE A 406 2.42 12.64 -5.63
N SER A 407 2.84 13.85 -6.03
CA SER A 407 3.18 14.92 -5.08
C SER A 407 1.98 15.47 -4.30
N GLN A 408 0.75 15.20 -4.75
CA GLN A 408 -0.47 15.56 -4.03
C GLN A 408 -0.96 14.43 -3.11
N CYS A 409 -0.32 13.24 -3.16
CA CYS A 409 -0.59 12.16 -2.23
C CYS A 409 0.20 12.40 -0.95
N ASN A 410 -0.47 12.95 0.06
CA ASN A 410 0.16 13.25 1.33
C ASN A 410 0.49 11.98 2.13
N THR A 411 -0.35 10.95 2.03
CA THR A 411 -0.07 9.64 2.61
C THR A 411 0.57 8.74 1.57
N GLN A 412 1.79 8.27 1.80
CA GLN A 412 2.52 7.40 0.87
C GLN A 412 2.92 6.11 1.55
N ILE A 413 2.49 4.98 0.99
CA ILE A 413 2.78 3.65 1.48
C ILE A 413 3.66 2.96 0.44
N ILE A 414 4.94 2.84 0.79
CA ILE A 414 5.99 2.41 -0.12
C ILE A 414 6.41 1.00 0.29
N LEU A 415 6.00 0.01 -0.49
CA LEU A 415 6.49 -1.35 -0.37
C LEU A 415 7.84 -1.47 -1.07
N ARG A 416 8.39 -2.69 -1.09
CA ARG A 416 9.66 -2.95 -1.77
C ARG A 416 9.62 -2.47 -3.23
N VAL A 417 10.58 -1.63 -3.61
CA VAL A 417 10.83 -1.15 -4.98
C VAL A 417 12.33 -1.31 -5.28
N THR A 418 12.67 -1.82 -6.47
CA THR A 418 14.07 -2.11 -6.83
C THR A 418 14.55 -1.40 -8.10
N ASN A 419 13.62 -0.90 -8.93
CA ASN A 419 13.99 -0.21 -10.17
C ASN A 419 14.54 1.19 -9.85
N PRO A 420 15.72 1.58 -10.35
CA PRO A 420 16.30 2.90 -10.08
C PRO A 420 15.42 4.08 -10.50
N ASN A 421 14.70 3.97 -11.62
CA ASN A 421 13.81 5.03 -12.10
C ASN A 421 12.63 5.23 -11.15
N ASP A 422 12.04 4.14 -10.68
CA ASP A 422 10.92 4.18 -9.73
C ASP A 422 11.39 4.69 -8.35
N ILE A 423 12.57 4.27 -7.87
CA ILE A 423 13.17 4.81 -6.66
C ILE A 423 13.40 6.32 -6.77
N ASN A 424 13.91 6.79 -7.91
CA ASN A 424 14.14 8.22 -8.12
C ASN A 424 12.82 9.01 -8.19
N ALA A 425 11.75 8.43 -8.76
CA ALA A 425 10.42 9.03 -8.74
C ALA A 425 9.89 9.17 -7.31
N ILE A 426 10.01 8.12 -6.49
CA ILE A 426 9.65 8.13 -5.06
C ILE A 426 10.45 9.19 -4.32
N LYS A 427 11.79 9.20 -4.48
CA LYS A 427 12.67 10.18 -3.81
C LYS A 427 12.30 11.63 -4.12
N LYS A 428 11.79 11.90 -5.32
CA LYS A 428 11.36 13.25 -5.74
C LYS A 428 9.95 13.59 -5.29
N GLY A 429 9.10 12.59 -5.07
CA GLY A 429 7.70 12.76 -4.70
C GLY A 429 7.43 12.69 -3.19
N VAL A 430 8.39 12.23 -2.39
CA VAL A 430 8.26 12.07 -0.94
C VAL A 430 9.20 13.03 -0.22
N GLU A 431 8.65 13.88 0.64
CA GLU A 431 9.43 14.71 1.54
C GLU A 431 9.94 13.88 2.73
N GLY A 432 11.15 14.18 3.21
CA GLY A 432 11.70 13.54 4.41
C GLY A 432 12.34 12.16 4.22
N LEU A 433 12.45 11.63 3.00
CA LEU A 433 13.20 10.39 2.74
C LEU A 433 14.73 10.60 2.85
N THR A 434 15.36 9.92 3.80
CA THR A 434 16.82 9.88 3.93
C THR A 434 17.43 8.90 2.92
N ALA A 435 18.75 9.03 2.66
CA ALA A 435 19.46 8.08 1.82
C ALA A 435 19.40 6.64 2.37
N GLU A 436 19.44 6.50 3.69
CA GLU A 436 19.33 5.21 4.39
C GLU A 436 17.97 4.55 4.15
N MET A 437 16.88 5.32 4.27
CA MET A 437 15.52 4.83 3.98
C MET A 437 15.36 4.40 2.52
N VAL A 438 15.99 5.11 1.58
CA VAL A 438 15.97 4.71 0.16
C VAL A 438 16.65 3.35 -0.06
N ASP A 439 17.74 3.08 0.65
CA ASP A 439 18.39 1.78 0.57
C ASP A 439 17.60 0.68 1.29
N GLU A 440 16.84 1.03 2.32
CA GLU A 440 15.91 0.16 3.00
C GLU A 440 14.73 -0.25 2.11
N ILE A 441 14.13 0.68 1.35
CA ILE A 441 13.05 0.39 0.37
C ILE A 441 13.44 -0.75 -0.58
N LYS A 442 14.72 -0.81 -1.00
CA LYS A 442 15.21 -1.85 -1.92
C LYS A 442 15.24 -3.25 -1.27
N ARG A 443 15.40 -3.29 0.05
CA ARG A 443 15.61 -4.49 0.87
C ARG A 443 14.38 -4.96 1.64
N LEU A 444 13.32 -4.14 1.72
CA LEU A 444 12.08 -4.48 2.42
C LEU A 444 11.58 -5.91 2.10
N PRO A 445 11.19 -6.70 3.11
CA PRO A 445 10.48 -7.95 2.90
C PRO A 445 9.11 -7.74 2.23
N ALA A 446 8.53 -8.80 1.68
CA ALA A 446 7.14 -8.77 1.24
C ALA A 446 6.22 -8.67 2.47
N GLY A 447 5.17 -7.86 2.38
CA GLY A 447 4.29 -7.57 3.52
C GLY A 447 4.81 -6.48 4.47
N THR A 448 5.95 -5.86 4.18
CA THR A 448 6.47 -4.71 4.92
C THR A 448 6.42 -3.45 4.03
N ALA A 449 6.11 -2.31 4.62
CA ALA A 449 6.02 -1.02 3.94
C ALA A 449 6.65 0.10 4.77
N ILE A 450 7.26 1.08 4.10
CA ILE A 450 7.53 2.39 4.67
C ILE A 450 6.28 3.25 4.51
N VAL A 451 5.85 3.89 5.58
CA VAL A 451 4.68 4.76 5.59
C VAL A 451 5.12 6.18 5.90
N VAL A 452 4.68 7.09 5.06
CA VAL A 452 4.81 8.54 5.23
C VAL A 452 3.41 9.13 5.25
N SER A 453 3.11 9.96 6.25
CA SER A 453 1.83 10.67 6.39
C SER A 453 2.09 12.00 7.06
N PRO A 454 1.28 13.06 6.84
CA PRO A 454 1.46 14.35 7.49
C PRO A 454 1.42 14.31 9.02
N GLU A 455 0.69 13.36 9.60
CA GLU A 455 0.54 13.18 11.05
C GLU A 455 1.77 12.49 11.64
N LEU A 456 2.51 11.74 10.81
CA LEU A 456 3.72 11.05 11.23
C LEU A 456 4.88 12.04 11.30
N GLU A 457 5.53 12.10 12.45
CA GLU A 457 6.70 12.97 12.65
C GLU A 457 7.91 12.51 11.84
N ARG A 458 7.92 11.24 11.43
CA ARG A 458 8.93 10.64 10.57
C ARG A 458 8.38 9.39 9.89
N PRO A 459 8.98 8.96 8.76
CA PRO A 459 8.63 7.70 8.14
C PRO A 459 8.77 6.52 9.11
N VAL A 460 7.79 5.61 9.08
CA VAL A 460 7.78 4.40 9.92
C VAL A 460 7.73 3.15 9.05
N ILE A 461 8.32 2.05 9.54
CA ILE A 461 8.28 0.75 8.87
C ILE A 461 7.19 -0.08 9.51
N VAL A 462 6.31 -0.64 8.69
CA VAL A 462 5.11 -1.35 9.13
C VAL A 462 5.10 -2.75 8.53
N ASN A 463 4.92 -3.74 9.38
CA ASN A 463 4.52 -5.08 9.00
C ASN A 463 3.00 -5.06 8.77
N VAL A 464 2.60 -5.00 7.51
CA VAL A 464 1.21 -4.90 7.08
C VAL A 464 0.45 -6.13 7.56
N ARG A 465 -0.72 -5.91 8.16
CA ARG A 465 -1.55 -7.01 8.67
C ARG A 465 -2.06 -7.89 7.54
N VAL A 466 -2.41 -9.13 7.89
CA VAL A 466 -3.18 -9.97 6.98
C VAL A 466 -4.58 -9.40 6.74
N ARG A 467 -5.17 -9.70 5.57
CA ARG A 467 -6.51 -9.25 5.18
C ARG A 467 -7.60 -10.01 5.94
N LYS A 468 -8.65 -9.30 6.36
CA LYS A 468 -9.86 -9.90 6.97
C LYS A 468 -10.68 -10.64 5.90
N SER A 469 -10.70 -10.12 4.68
CA SER A 469 -11.39 -10.69 3.51
C SER A 469 -10.45 -11.53 2.64
N MET A 470 -11.02 -12.33 1.74
CA MET A 470 -10.25 -13.07 0.75
C MET A 470 -9.46 -12.14 -0.18
N HIS A 471 -8.29 -12.60 -0.63
CA HIS A 471 -7.51 -11.94 -1.67
C HIS A 471 -7.72 -12.63 -3.04
N GLY A 472 -8.17 -11.86 -4.03
CA GLY A 472 -8.46 -12.37 -5.38
C GLY A 472 -7.26 -12.49 -6.32
N GLY A 473 -6.12 -11.88 -5.99
CA GLY A 473 -4.92 -11.80 -6.84
C GLY A 473 -3.91 -12.94 -6.68
N ALA A 474 -4.27 -14.05 -6.02
CA ALA A 474 -3.35 -15.17 -5.85
C ALA A 474 -2.91 -15.73 -7.22
N ALA A 475 -1.59 -15.79 -7.45
CA ALA A 475 -1.04 -16.34 -8.67
C ALA A 475 -1.60 -17.75 -8.90
N VAL A 476 -2.23 -17.97 -10.06
CA VAL A 476 -2.74 -19.29 -10.43
C VAL A 476 -1.56 -20.26 -10.48
N SER A 477 -1.53 -21.23 -9.56
CA SER A 477 -0.49 -22.24 -9.58
C SER A 477 -0.63 -23.09 -10.84
N VAL A 478 0.33 -22.97 -11.75
CA VAL A 478 0.37 -23.71 -13.03
C VAL A 478 0.59 -25.22 -12.79
N VAL A 479 1.13 -25.60 -11.64
CA VAL A 479 1.36 -26.99 -11.25
C VAL A 479 0.74 -27.23 -9.89
N LYS A 480 -0.22 -28.16 -9.78
CA LYS A 480 -0.70 -28.64 -8.46
C LYS A 480 0.51 -29.10 -7.65
N GLU A 481 0.93 -28.33 -6.65
CA GLU A 481 2.03 -28.74 -5.80
C GLU A 481 1.63 -30.03 -5.08
N LYS A 482 2.41 -31.10 -5.29
CA LYS A 482 2.35 -32.28 -4.43
C LYS A 482 2.69 -31.79 -3.02
N THR A 483 1.73 -31.92 -2.11
CA THR A 483 1.86 -31.64 -0.67
C THR A 483 3.26 -31.98 -0.15
N LYS A 484 4.11 -30.96 0.01
CA LYS A 484 5.38 -31.12 0.72
C LYS A 484 5.02 -31.34 2.19
N LYS A 485 5.34 -32.52 2.71
CA LYS A 485 5.30 -32.81 4.15
C LYS A 485 6.02 -31.67 4.89
N LYS A 486 5.29 -30.99 5.79
CA LYS A 486 5.79 -29.93 6.67
C LYS A 486 7.12 -30.36 7.29
N ARG A 487 8.20 -29.64 7.00
CA ARG A 487 9.36 -29.61 7.89
C ARG A 487 8.93 -28.79 9.10
N GLU A 488 8.85 -29.45 10.26
CA GLU A 488 8.71 -28.79 11.55
C GLU A 488 9.81 -27.72 11.65
N LYS A 489 9.43 -26.45 11.57
CA LYS A 489 10.26 -25.35 12.08
C LYS A 489 10.15 -25.44 13.60
N SER A 490 11.17 -26.02 14.24
CA SER A 490 11.35 -25.93 15.68
C SER A 490 11.35 -24.44 16.07
N GLY A 491 10.39 -24.07 16.91
CA GLY A 491 10.03 -22.71 17.22
C GLY A 491 11.10 -21.92 17.96
N PHE A 492 11.11 -20.62 17.69
CA PHE A 492 11.60 -19.60 18.62
C PHE A 492 10.39 -19.12 19.41
N LEU A 493 10.08 -19.79 20.51
CA LEU A 493 9.11 -19.36 21.51
C LEU A 493 9.74 -19.56 22.89
N THR A 494 10.02 -18.43 23.51
CA THR A 494 10.36 -18.27 24.92
C THR A 494 9.20 -18.76 25.79
N GLY A 495 9.50 -19.52 26.85
CA GLY A 495 8.50 -19.87 27.86
C GLY A 495 8.73 -21.20 28.58
N ARG A 496 9.27 -21.08 29.80
CA ARG A 496 9.35 -22.07 30.90
C ARG A 496 8.47 -23.32 30.74
N LYS A 497 9.09 -24.50 30.76
CA LYS A 497 8.48 -25.70 31.36
C LYS A 497 9.50 -26.45 32.22
N SER A 498 9.05 -26.68 33.44
CA SER A 498 9.60 -27.43 34.55
C SER A 498 9.86 -28.90 34.24
N ASP A 499 10.74 -29.49 35.06
CA ASP A 499 11.07 -30.91 35.22
C ASP A 499 10.01 -31.92 34.77
N LYS A 500 10.46 -32.86 33.93
CA LYS A 500 10.24 -34.32 34.03
C LYS A 500 10.76 -35.01 32.75
N ARG A 501 12.05 -35.39 32.74
CA ARG A 501 12.59 -36.42 31.84
C ARG A 501 13.70 -37.22 32.55
N LYS A 502 13.28 -38.15 33.41
CA LYS A 502 13.94 -39.45 33.57
C LYS A 502 13.02 -40.48 32.92
N GLU A 503 13.61 -41.52 32.35
CA GLU A 503 12.98 -42.65 31.63
C GLU A 503 12.55 -42.39 30.19
N ARG A 504 13.48 -42.64 29.25
CA ARG A 504 13.26 -43.31 27.94
C ARG A 504 14.54 -43.32 27.08
N GLY A 505 15.66 -43.62 27.71
CA GLY A 505 16.96 -43.76 27.02
C GLY A 505 17.52 -45.16 27.22
N GLU A 506 16.85 -46.20 26.70
CA GLU A 506 17.44 -47.55 26.74
C GLU A 506 16.89 -48.59 25.73
N LYS A 507 16.05 -48.21 24.75
CA LYS A 507 15.52 -49.19 23.76
C LYS A 507 15.84 -48.92 22.29
N GLY A 508 16.75 -48.00 21.98
CA GLY A 508 17.08 -47.61 20.59
C GLY A 508 18.45 -48.05 20.08
N MET A 509 19.24 -48.79 20.86
CA MET A 509 20.67 -49.02 20.58
C MET A 509 21.02 -50.45 20.10
N GLU A 510 20.07 -51.39 20.08
CA GLU A 510 20.33 -52.77 19.61
C GLU A 510 20.00 -53.02 18.14
N GLU A 511 19.05 -52.30 17.52
CA GLU A 511 18.69 -52.55 16.10
C GLU A 511 19.61 -51.90 15.05
N LYS A 512 20.61 -51.11 15.46
CA LYS A 512 21.54 -50.42 14.54
C LYS A 512 22.91 -51.12 14.35
N LYS A 513 23.20 -52.20 15.08
CA LYS A 513 24.46 -52.95 14.93
C LYS A 513 24.40 -54.12 13.96
N GLU A 514 23.23 -54.70 13.66
CA GLU A 514 23.15 -55.83 12.71
C GLU A 514 23.13 -55.43 11.22
N LYS A 515 22.67 -54.21 10.87
CA LYS A 515 22.63 -53.77 9.46
C LYS A 515 23.96 -53.23 8.91
N ARG A 516 24.99 -53.08 9.74
CA ARG A 516 26.34 -52.65 9.31
C ARG A 516 27.31 -53.81 9.03
N GLY A 517 26.95 -55.04 9.39
CA GLY A 517 27.77 -56.24 9.14
C GLY A 517 27.56 -56.90 7.76
N LEU A 518 26.40 -56.72 7.12
CA LEU A 518 26.08 -57.38 5.85
C LEU A 518 26.62 -56.65 4.59
N LEU A 519 26.84 -55.34 4.64
CA LEU A 519 27.25 -54.53 3.49
C LEU A 519 28.77 -54.54 3.21
N ARG A 520 29.58 -55.08 4.12
CA ARG A 520 31.06 -55.17 3.97
C ARG A 520 31.55 -56.51 3.40
N LYS A 521 30.64 -57.41 2.99
CA LYS A 521 30.96 -58.71 2.37
C LYS A 521 30.53 -58.84 0.90
N MET A 522 29.92 -57.82 0.29
CA MET A 522 29.46 -57.88 -1.11
C MET A 522 30.26 -57.02 -2.10
N PHE A 523 31.12 -56.12 -1.63
CA PHE A 523 32.04 -55.37 -2.49
C PHE A 523 33.36 -55.22 -1.73
N GLY A 524 34.40 -55.91 -2.22
CA GLY A 524 35.74 -55.92 -1.62
C GLY A 524 36.40 -54.56 -1.56
#